data_AF-A0A087L1Q8-F1
#
_entry.id   AF-A0A087L1Q8-F1
#
_cell.length_a   1.000
_cell.length_b   1.000
_cell.length_c   1.000
_cell.angle_alpha   90.00
_cell.angle_beta   90.00
_cell.angle_gamma   90.00
#
_symmetry.space_group_name_H-M   'P 1'
#
loop_
_entity.id
_entity.type
_entity.pdbx_description
1 polymer ?
#
loop_
_entity_poly.entity_id
_entity_poly.type
_entity_poly.pdbx_seq_one_letter_code
_entity_poly.pdbx_strand_id
1 'polypeptide(L)'
;MRCVFLPLIFILSGCGDNADSDETSPPAKEHSVFNVETDNPVVKRELPFIRQQCPGLDKYAANFEEVKVSDDNLRPVTTVQFHIKSENNIPGGYIASDHNCFLFISNDAHEVKISKSACQSVCLDRMDVPGGDLSVKLDKEHLPKTDGSKAPRAGCLTVFSPDPKNDYWVCPRQD
;
A
#
# COMPACT_ATOMS: atom_id res chain seq x y z
N MET A 1 -20.90 -71.11 -17.74
CA MET A 1 -20.93 -71.21 -19.22
C MET A 1 -21.64 -69.98 -19.77
N ARG A 2 -21.04 -69.39 -20.82
CA ARG A 2 -21.58 -68.42 -21.78
C ARG A 2 -21.74 -66.96 -21.36
N CYS A 3 -20.70 -66.22 -21.77
CA CYS A 3 -20.70 -64.84 -22.23
C CYS A 3 -21.84 -64.54 -23.21
N VAL A 4 -22.44 -63.35 -23.09
CA VAL A 4 -22.93 -62.59 -24.24
C VAL A 4 -22.47 -61.15 -24.06
N PHE A 5 -21.64 -60.73 -25.01
CA PHE A 5 -21.18 -59.37 -25.27
C PHE A 5 -22.03 -58.78 -26.41
N LEU A 6 -22.03 -57.43 -26.53
CA LEU A 6 -22.40 -56.55 -27.66
C LEU A 6 -23.78 -55.82 -27.55
N PRO A 7 -23.97 -54.66 -28.21
CA PRO A 7 -23.13 -53.44 -28.26
C PRO A 7 -23.94 -52.10 -28.16
N LEU A 8 -23.20 -51.01 -27.91
CA LEU A 8 -23.42 -49.58 -28.26
C LEU A 8 -24.78 -49.09 -28.79
N ILE A 9 -25.33 -48.05 -28.11
CA ILE A 9 -25.96 -46.89 -28.78
C ILE A 9 -25.51 -45.60 -28.05
N PHE A 10 -24.74 -44.77 -28.76
CA PHE A 10 -24.54 -43.35 -28.47
C PHE A 10 -25.88 -42.63 -28.73
N ILE A 11 -26.44 -41.97 -27.72
CA ILE A 11 -27.43 -40.92 -27.93
C ILE A 11 -26.80 -39.61 -27.48
N LEU A 12 -26.27 -38.89 -28.46
CA LEU A 12 -26.05 -37.45 -28.38
C LEU A 12 -27.43 -36.78 -28.32
N SER A 13 -27.96 -36.57 -27.11
CA SER A 13 -29.00 -35.57 -26.88
C SER A 13 -28.32 -34.31 -26.38
N GLY A 14 -27.98 -33.42 -27.31
CA GLY A 14 -27.75 -32.02 -27.02
C GLY A 14 -29.09 -31.36 -26.65
N CYS A 15 -29.11 -30.74 -25.48
CA CYS A 15 -30.00 -29.66 -25.07
C CYS A 15 -29.20 -28.99 -23.95
N GLY A 16 -28.49 -27.90 -24.23
CA GLY A 16 -29.16 -26.63 -24.44
C GLY A 16 -29.29 -25.98 -23.08
N ASP A 17 -28.17 -25.48 -22.57
CA ASP A 17 -28.17 -24.21 -21.85
C ASP A 17 -26.73 -23.69 -21.87
N ASN A 18 -26.50 -22.70 -22.73
CA ASN A 18 -25.34 -21.85 -22.61
C ASN A 18 -25.61 -20.98 -21.39
N ALA A 19 -25.32 -21.51 -20.20
CA ALA A 19 -24.91 -20.64 -19.11
C ALA A 19 -23.52 -20.16 -19.49
N ASP A 20 -23.47 -19.06 -20.24
CA ASP A 20 -22.31 -18.18 -20.24
C ASP A 20 -21.93 -18.03 -18.78
N SER A 21 -20.83 -18.67 -18.41
CA SER A 21 -20.13 -18.31 -17.19
C SER A 21 -19.67 -16.90 -17.47
N ASP A 22 -20.48 -15.96 -17.02
CA ASP A 22 -20.12 -14.58 -16.80
C ASP A 22 -19.01 -14.65 -15.74
N GLU A 23 -17.80 -15.00 -16.19
CA GLU A 23 -16.56 -14.53 -15.57
C GLU A 23 -16.55 -13.01 -15.76
N THR A 24 -17.45 -12.35 -15.04
CA THR A 24 -17.21 -11.02 -14.53
C THR A 24 -16.00 -11.18 -13.61
N SER A 25 -14.82 -11.15 -14.23
CA SER A 25 -13.62 -10.71 -13.55
C SER A 25 -14.02 -9.44 -12.81
N PRO A 26 -13.86 -9.39 -11.47
CA PRO A 26 -14.13 -8.17 -10.74
C PRO A 26 -13.36 -7.05 -11.46
N PRO A 27 -13.98 -5.88 -11.71
CA PRO A 27 -13.28 -4.79 -12.37
C PRO A 27 -11.97 -4.61 -11.62
N ALA A 28 -10.86 -4.66 -12.36
CA ALA A 28 -9.53 -4.48 -11.81
C ALA A 28 -9.61 -3.26 -10.88
N LYS A 29 -9.55 -3.51 -9.56
CA LYS A 29 -9.72 -2.46 -8.57
C LYS A 29 -8.69 -1.41 -8.94
N GLU A 30 -9.18 -0.25 -9.37
CA GLU A 30 -8.34 0.93 -9.53
C GLU A 30 -7.60 1.07 -8.20
N HIS A 31 -6.29 0.87 -8.21
CA HIS A 31 -5.49 0.95 -7.00
C HIS A 31 -5.44 2.43 -6.62
N SER A 32 -6.40 2.85 -5.80
CA SER A 32 -6.43 4.19 -5.24
C SER A 32 -5.13 4.41 -4.48
N VAL A 33 -4.34 5.38 -4.89
CA VAL A 33 -3.10 5.73 -4.21
C VAL A 33 -3.43 6.60 -3.00
N PHE A 34 -2.85 6.29 -1.83
CA PHE A 34 -2.93 7.21 -0.69
C PHE A 34 -2.14 8.48 -1.02
N ASN A 35 -2.84 9.60 -1.12
CA ASN A 35 -2.26 10.89 -1.42
C ASN A 35 -2.62 11.90 -0.34
N VAL A 36 -1.68 12.80 -0.07
CA VAL A 36 -1.84 13.89 0.90
C VAL A 36 -1.56 15.19 0.14
N GLU A 37 -2.60 15.96 -0.14
CA GLU A 37 -2.47 17.26 -0.79
C GLU A 37 -1.89 18.27 0.22
N THR A 38 -0.61 18.59 0.07
CA THR A 38 0.10 19.53 0.95
C THR A 38 1.36 20.06 0.29
N ASP A 39 1.79 21.24 0.72
CA ASP A 39 3.11 21.79 0.41
C ASP A 39 4.17 21.52 1.48
N ASN A 40 3.80 20.82 2.56
CA ASN A 40 4.73 20.48 3.63
C ASN A 40 5.88 19.59 3.06
N PRO A 41 7.14 20.03 3.19
CA PRO A 41 8.28 19.34 2.58
C PRO A 41 8.57 17.98 3.23
N VAL A 42 8.26 17.81 4.52
CA VAL A 42 8.43 16.53 5.22
C VAL A 42 7.46 15.49 4.66
N VAL A 43 6.19 15.86 4.46
CA VAL A 43 5.21 14.94 3.86
C VAL A 43 5.59 14.58 2.42
N LYS A 44 5.92 15.56 1.57
CA LYS A 44 6.34 15.29 0.18
C LYS A 44 7.54 14.35 0.11
N ARG A 45 8.49 14.51 1.03
CA ARG A 45 9.72 13.70 1.11
C ARG A 45 9.46 12.30 1.65
N GLU A 46 8.72 12.15 2.74
CA GLU A 46 8.62 10.89 3.48
C GLU A 46 7.44 10.01 3.05
N LEU A 47 6.34 10.60 2.54
CA LEU A 47 5.12 9.86 2.19
C LEU A 47 5.34 8.68 1.24
N PRO A 48 6.18 8.77 0.18
CA PRO A 48 6.46 7.62 -0.68
C PRO A 48 7.05 6.42 0.09
N PHE A 49 7.98 6.67 1.02
CA PHE A 49 8.60 5.63 1.84
C PHE A 49 7.62 5.07 2.87
N ILE A 50 6.80 5.94 3.45
CA ILE A 50 5.74 5.52 4.38
C ILE A 50 4.79 4.57 3.68
N ARG A 51 4.33 4.88 2.46
CA ARG A 51 3.43 4.02 1.69
C ARG A 51 4.05 2.68 1.32
N GLN A 52 5.36 2.64 1.10
CA GLN A 52 6.07 1.39 0.86
C GLN A 52 6.11 0.49 2.10
N GLN A 53 6.35 1.07 3.28
CA GLN A 53 6.44 0.33 4.54
C GLN A 53 5.08 0.07 5.19
N CYS A 54 4.07 0.86 4.80
CA CYS A 54 2.67 0.73 5.17
C CYS A 54 1.81 0.43 3.93
N PRO A 55 1.90 -0.78 3.36
CA PRO A 55 1.22 -1.12 2.10
C PRO A 55 -0.30 -0.99 2.17
N GLY A 56 -0.89 -1.09 3.37
CA GLY A 56 -2.32 -0.95 3.51
C GLY A 56 -2.81 0.50 3.35
N LEU A 57 -1.93 1.51 3.41
CA LEU A 57 -2.32 2.88 3.08
C LEU A 57 -2.84 2.98 1.65
N ASP A 58 -2.12 2.42 0.67
CA ASP A 58 -2.58 2.39 -0.72
C ASP A 58 -3.73 1.41 -0.91
N LYS A 59 -3.65 0.22 -0.30
CA LYS A 59 -4.71 -0.80 -0.42
C LYS A 59 -6.09 -0.29 -0.01
N TYR A 60 -6.13 0.58 1.00
CA TYR A 60 -7.37 1.07 1.61
C TYR A 60 -7.64 2.57 1.37
N ALA A 61 -6.89 3.24 0.49
CA ALA A 61 -6.94 4.69 0.36
C ALA A 61 -8.34 5.25 0.08
N ALA A 62 -9.18 4.55 -0.72
CA ALA A 62 -10.57 4.94 -0.99
C ALA A 62 -11.48 5.01 0.26
N ASN A 63 -11.08 4.37 1.36
CA ASN A 63 -11.82 4.36 2.62
C ASN A 63 -11.38 5.50 3.56
N PHE A 64 -10.39 6.30 3.18
CA PHE A 64 -9.91 7.40 3.99
C PHE A 64 -10.54 8.72 3.56
N GLU A 65 -10.78 9.58 4.53
CA GLU A 65 -11.32 10.93 4.32
C GLU A 65 -10.76 11.91 5.36
N GLU A 66 -11.10 13.19 5.21
CA GLU A 66 -10.64 14.26 6.10
C GLU A 66 -9.12 14.29 6.32
N VAL A 67 -8.35 14.05 5.25
CA VAL A 67 -6.88 14.08 5.32
C VAL A 67 -6.40 15.49 5.66
N LYS A 68 -5.63 15.63 6.75
CA LYS A 68 -5.13 16.91 7.27
C LYS A 68 -3.65 16.78 7.61
N VAL A 69 -2.91 17.86 7.38
CA VAL A 69 -1.49 17.98 7.78
C VAL A 69 -1.39 19.06 8.84
N SER A 70 -0.72 18.75 9.94
CA SER A 70 -0.41 19.71 10.99
C SER A 70 1.04 19.57 11.44
N ASP A 71 1.67 20.70 11.73
CA ASP A 71 3.02 20.75 12.29
C ASP A 71 2.95 20.98 13.79
N ASP A 72 3.73 20.23 14.55
CA ASP A 72 3.94 20.52 15.97
C ASP A 72 5.10 21.51 16.10
N ASN A 73 4.83 22.75 16.53
CA ASN A 73 5.88 23.75 16.70
C ASN A 73 6.80 23.47 17.91
N LEU A 74 6.40 22.55 18.80
CA LEU A 74 7.14 22.21 20.03
C LEU A 74 7.94 20.91 19.88
N ARG A 75 7.58 20.05 18.93
CA ARG A 75 8.26 18.77 18.68
C ARG A 75 8.59 18.66 17.19
N PRO A 76 9.76 18.11 16.80
CA PRO A 76 10.16 18.01 15.39
C PRO A 76 9.39 16.87 14.68
N VAL A 77 8.07 17.02 14.60
CA VAL A 77 7.14 16.04 14.04
C VAL A 77 6.09 16.76 13.20
N THR A 78 5.93 16.31 11.96
CA THR A 78 4.78 16.63 11.12
C THR A 78 3.76 15.50 11.23
N THR A 79 2.51 15.85 11.49
CA THR A 79 1.42 14.88 11.64
C THR A 79 0.54 14.87 10.41
N VAL A 80 0.34 13.69 9.82
CA VAL A 80 -0.73 13.46 8.85
C VAL A 80 -1.87 12.74 9.57
N GLN A 81 -3.04 13.38 9.64
CA GLN A 81 -4.27 12.80 10.15
C GLN A 81 -5.17 12.38 8.98
N PHE A 82 -5.86 11.25 9.12
CA PHE A 82 -6.96 10.87 8.24
C PHE A 82 -8.02 10.08 9.04
N HIS A 83 -9.26 10.15 8.59
CA HIS A 83 -10.39 9.41 9.13
C HIS A 83 -10.67 8.17 8.29
N ILE A 84 -10.98 7.05 8.93
CA ILE A 84 -11.44 5.83 8.26
C ILE A 84 -12.95 5.79 8.32
N LYS A 85 -13.61 5.78 7.16
CA LYS A 85 -15.08 5.71 7.03
C LYS A 85 -15.68 4.56 7.84
N SER A 86 -16.88 4.75 8.37
CA SER A 86 -17.69 3.68 9.01
C SER A 86 -17.90 2.50 8.05
N GLU A 87 -18.40 2.80 6.86
CA GLU A 87 -18.57 1.86 5.75
C GLU A 87 -17.29 1.82 4.91
N ASN A 88 -16.59 0.68 4.97
CA ASN A 88 -15.30 0.49 4.32
C ASN A 88 -15.09 -0.98 3.97
N ASN A 89 -14.05 -1.27 3.18
CA ASN A 89 -13.65 -2.64 2.84
C ASN A 89 -12.40 -3.14 3.61
N ILE A 90 -12.11 -2.53 4.76
CA ILE A 90 -11.01 -2.94 5.64
C ILE A 90 -11.46 -4.16 6.45
N PRO A 91 -10.61 -5.19 6.65
CA PRO A 91 -10.96 -6.35 7.45
C PRO A 91 -11.48 -5.97 8.84
N GLY A 92 -12.66 -6.48 9.21
CA GLY A 92 -13.29 -6.16 10.50
C GLY A 92 -12.42 -6.48 11.71
N GLY A 93 -11.53 -7.47 11.60
CA GLY A 93 -10.54 -7.82 12.63
C GLY A 93 -9.49 -6.73 12.90
N TYR A 94 -9.35 -5.73 12.03
CA TYR A 94 -8.47 -4.57 12.28
C TYR A 94 -9.12 -3.57 13.24
N ILE A 95 -10.45 -3.62 13.39
CA ILE A 95 -11.23 -2.72 14.26
C ILE A 95 -10.91 -1.24 13.93
N ALA A 96 -10.89 -0.91 12.63
CA ALA A 96 -10.40 0.39 12.15
C ALA A 96 -11.49 1.37 11.70
N SER A 97 -12.72 0.89 11.52
CA SER A 97 -13.87 1.71 11.12
C SER A 97 -14.12 2.83 12.15
N ASP A 98 -14.45 4.03 11.66
CA ASP A 98 -14.68 5.25 12.45
C ASP A 98 -13.51 5.75 13.29
N HIS A 99 -12.28 5.24 13.07
CA HIS A 99 -11.11 5.74 13.77
C HIS A 99 -10.40 6.86 13.00
N ASN A 100 -10.00 7.90 13.75
CA ASN A 100 -8.97 8.84 13.32
C ASN A 100 -7.58 8.21 13.50
N CYS A 101 -6.83 8.14 12.40
CA CYS A 101 -5.45 7.68 12.33
C CYS A 101 -4.49 8.85 12.19
N PHE A 102 -3.30 8.68 12.78
CA PHE A 102 -2.26 9.70 12.84
C PHE A 102 -0.93 9.05 12.46
N LEU A 103 -0.26 9.64 11.48
CA LEU A 103 1.11 9.34 11.10
C LEU A 103 1.98 10.47 11.64
N PHE A 104 2.74 10.17 12.68
CA PHE A 104 3.69 11.10 13.28
C PHE A 104 5.03 10.95 12.55
N ILE A 105 5.25 11.78 11.54
CA ILE A 105 6.45 11.74 10.70
C ILE A 105 7.53 12.55 11.41
N SER A 106 8.64 11.89 11.76
CA SER A 106 9.79 12.60 12.32
C SER A 106 10.39 13.51 11.26
N ASN A 107 10.66 14.76 11.65
CA ASN A 107 11.31 15.72 10.75
C ASN A 107 12.78 15.35 10.50
N ASP A 108 13.39 14.63 11.44
CA ASP A 108 14.84 14.40 11.52
C ASP A 108 15.24 12.92 11.36
N ALA A 109 14.40 11.96 11.77
CA ALA A 109 14.82 10.57 11.98
C ALA A 109 14.41 9.56 10.89
N HIS A 110 13.88 10.01 9.73
CA HIS A 110 13.34 9.14 8.66
C HIS A 110 12.51 7.98 9.24
N GLU A 111 11.57 8.34 10.10
CA GLU A 111 10.72 7.40 10.83
C GLU A 111 9.30 7.96 10.86
N VAL A 112 8.32 7.06 10.78
CA VAL A 112 6.93 7.37 11.06
C VAL A 112 6.46 6.56 12.26
N LYS A 113 5.76 7.23 13.18
CA LYS A 113 5.15 6.60 14.35
C LYS A 113 3.63 6.55 14.23
N ILE A 114 3.04 5.44 14.67
CA ILE A 114 1.61 5.14 14.62
C ILE A 114 1.18 4.56 15.97
N SER A 115 0.33 5.26 16.72
CA SER A 115 0.02 4.90 18.12
C SER A 115 -1.21 4.00 18.33
N LYS A 116 -2.16 3.97 17.39
CA LYS A 116 -3.39 3.16 17.53
C LYS A 116 -3.22 1.83 16.82
N SER A 117 -3.48 0.73 17.52
CA SER A 117 -3.39 -0.63 16.95
C SER A 117 -4.23 -0.80 15.68
N ALA A 118 -5.44 -0.25 15.65
CA ALA A 118 -6.28 -0.28 14.45
C ALA A 118 -5.61 0.36 13.22
N CYS A 119 -4.94 1.50 13.43
CA CYS A 119 -4.19 2.19 12.37
C CYS A 119 -2.89 1.47 12.01
N GLN A 120 -2.26 0.78 12.96
CA GLN A 120 -1.12 -0.09 12.69
C GLN A 120 -1.54 -1.27 11.81
N SER A 121 -2.68 -1.90 12.11
CA SER A 121 -3.21 -3.01 11.34
C SER A 121 -3.54 -2.60 9.92
N VAL A 122 -4.10 -1.38 9.75
CA VAL A 122 -4.31 -0.77 8.44
C VAL A 122 -2.99 -0.48 7.74
N CYS A 123 -2.01 0.16 8.39
CA CYS A 123 -0.69 0.43 7.79
C CYS A 123 -0.02 -0.87 7.31
N LEU A 124 0.12 -1.86 8.19
CA LEU A 124 0.87 -3.08 7.95
C LEU A 124 0.07 -4.16 7.20
N ASP A 125 -1.22 -3.92 6.96
CA ASP A 125 -2.16 -4.89 6.38
C ASP A 125 -2.14 -6.26 7.08
N ARG A 126 -2.22 -6.27 8.42
CA ARG A 126 -2.27 -7.49 9.22
C ARG A 126 -2.90 -7.26 10.60
N MET A 127 -3.41 -8.31 11.23
CA MET A 127 -4.01 -8.23 12.58
C MET A 127 -2.99 -8.25 13.72
N ASP A 128 -1.83 -8.89 13.50
CA ASP A 128 -0.79 -9.04 14.52
C ASP A 128 0.12 -7.79 14.54
N VAL A 129 -0.22 -6.88 15.44
CA VAL A 129 0.46 -5.60 15.63
C VAL A 129 0.82 -5.40 17.10
N PRO A 130 1.93 -4.72 17.41
CA PRO A 130 2.44 -4.64 18.77
C PRO A 130 1.52 -3.89 19.75
N GLY A 131 0.63 -3.04 19.24
CA GLY A 131 -0.06 -2.07 20.08
C GLY A 131 0.89 -1.00 20.63
N GLY A 132 0.37 -0.02 21.37
CA GLY A 132 1.16 1.14 21.82
C GLY A 132 1.73 1.92 20.63
N ASP A 133 2.93 2.50 20.77
CA ASP A 133 3.59 3.19 19.67
C ASP A 133 4.34 2.20 18.76
N LEU A 134 3.91 2.10 17.50
CA LEU A 134 4.70 1.48 16.43
C LEU A 134 5.56 2.54 15.77
N SER A 135 6.88 2.34 15.74
CA SER A 135 7.83 3.13 14.97
C SER A 135 8.28 2.33 13.74
N VAL A 136 8.09 2.90 12.55
CA VAL A 136 8.49 2.32 11.27
C VAL A 136 9.61 3.16 10.69
N LYS A 137 10.80 2.56 10.55
CA LYS A 137 11.93 3.18 9.88
C LYS A 137 11.69 3.23 8.37
N LEU A 138 11.98 4.37 7.78
CA LEU A 138 11.77 4.62 6.36
C LEU A 138 13.06 4.30 5.61
N ASP A 139 13.22 3.03 5.24
CA ASP A 139 14.39 2.56 4.51
C ASP A 139 14.44 3.14 3.10
N LYS A 140 15.40 4.02 2.86
CA LYS A 140 15.55 4.72 1.57
C LYS A 140 16.26 3.91 0.49
N GLU A 141 16.84 2.76 0.84
CA GLU A 141 17.67 1.95 -0.07
C GLU A 141 16.85 1.08 -1.05
N HIS A 142 15.57 0.84 -0.78
CA HIS A 142 14.75 -0.15 -1.51
C HIS A 142 13.66 0.45 -2.39
N LEU A 143 13.87 1.61 -3.01
CA LEU A 143 12.84 2.22 -3.86
C LEU A 143 12.58 1.43 -5.15
N PRO A 144 11.31 1.08 -5.48
CA PRO A 144 10.95 0.86 -6.87
C PRO A 144 11.08 2.20 -7.62
N LYS A 145 11.77 2.16 -8.77
CA LYS A 145 12.01 3.34 -9.62
C LYS A 145 10.68 4.02 -9.96
N THR A 146 10.52 5.29 -9.60
CA THR A 146 9.49 6.16 -10.16
C THR A 146 9.71 6.22 -11.68
N ASP A 147 8.65 6.00 -12.46
CA ASP A 147 8.74 5.93 -13.91
C ASP A 147 9.07 7.32 -14.48
N GLY A 148 10.37 7.52 -14.67
CA GLY A 148 11.01 8.77 -15.08
C GLY A 148 12.27 8.47 -15.88
N SER A 149 12.10 7.70 -16.96
CA SER A 149 13.02 7.52 -18.09
C SER A 149 14.43 6.99 -17.77
N LYS A 150 14.51 5.66 -17.75
CA LYS A 150 15.68 4.75 -17.72
C LYS A 150 16.38 4.55 -16.38
N ALA A 151 16.29 3.29 -15.96
CA ALA A 151 17.10 2.67 -14.93
C ALA A 151 18.61 2.94 -15.11
N PRO A 152 19.34 3.46 -14.09
CA PRO A 152 20.78 3.31 -14.06
C PRO A 152 21.16 1.84 -13.87
N ARG A 153 22.38 1.51 -14.31
CA ARG A 153 23.01 0.17 -14.28
C ARG A 153 22.83 -0.54 -12.94
N ALA A 154 22.85 -1.88 -12.98
CA ALA A 154 22.86 -2.70 -11.78
C ALA A 154 23.96 -2.24 -10.80
N GLY A 155 23.60 -2.03 -9.54
CA GLY A 155 24.51 -1.57 -8.48
C GLY A 155 24.59 -0.05 -8.24
N CYS A 156 23.87 0.79 -8.99
CA CYS A 156 23.76 2.22 -8.63
C CYS A 156 22.74 2.43 -7.51
N LEU A 157 23.12 3.23 -6.50
CA LEU A 157 22.26 3.69 -5.42
C LEU A 157 21.91 5.16 -5.62
N THR A 158 20.65 5.54 -5.35
CA THR A 158 20.24 6.95 -5.32
C THR A 158 20.63 7.55 -3.97
N VAL A 159 21.23 8.74 -3.99
CA VAL A 159 21.52 9.52 -2.80
C VAL A 159 20.59 10.71 -2.76
N PHE A 160 19.74 10.74 -1.73
CA PHE A 160 18.81 11.83 -1.51
C PHE A 160 19.51 13.04 -0.89
N SER A 161 19.38 14.19 -1.55
CA SER A 161 19.90 15.47 -1.07
C SER A 161 18.82 16.22 -0.28
N PRO A 162 19.19 17.03 0.74
CA PRO A 162 18.25 17.94 1.40
C PRO A 162 17.75 19.07 0.47
N ASP A 163 18.43 19.31 -0.65
CA ASP A 163 17.90 20.13 -1.75
C ASP A 163 17.10 19.26 -2.74
N PRO A 164 15.79 19.52 -2.95
CA PRO A 164 14.89 18.70 -3.75
C PRO A 164 15.24 18.62 -5.25
N LYS A 165 16.24 19.38 -5.73
CA LYS A 165 16.72 19.31 -7.12
C LYS A 165 18.06 18.61 -7.28
N ASN A 166 18.65 18.12 -6.20
CA ASN A 166 20.05 17.71 -6.19
C ASN A 166 20.25 16.25 -5.78
N ASP A 167 19.26 15.40 -5.99
CA ASP A 167 19.44 13.95 -5.87
C ASP A 167 20.43 13.47 -6.93
N TYR A 168 21.40 12.65 -6.52
CA TYR A 168 22.45 12.16 -7.39
C TYR A 168 22.70 10.67 -7.22
N TRP A 169 23.26 10.03 -8.24
CA TRP A 169 23.53 8.60 -8.24
C TRP A 169 24.97 8.32 -7.85
N VAL A 170 25.17 7.38 -6.93
CA VAL A 170 26.48 6.80 -6.64
C VAL A 170 26.52 5.41 -7.24
N CYS A 171 27.52 5.17 -8.08
CA CYS A 171 27.68 3.90 -8.76
C CYS A 171 29.11 3.37 -8.62
N PRO A 172 29.33 2.04 -8.51
CA PRO A 172 30.66 1.44 -8.35
C PRO A 172 31.60 1.84 -9.49
N ARG A 173 32.85 2.24 -9.19
CA ARG A 173 33.85 2.49 -10.23
C ARG A 173 34.10 1.19 -11.02
N GLN A 174 34.26 1.31 -12.34
CA GLN A 174 34.67 0.19 -13.17
C GLN A 174 36.19 0.17 -13.16
N ASP A 175 36.75 -0.95 -12.71
CA ASP A 175 38.17 -1.28 -12.91
C ASP A 175 38.36 -1.91 -14.30
#